data_AF-A0A973HXJ6-F1
#
_entry.id   AF-A0A973HXJ6-F1
#
_cell.length_a   1.000
_cell.length_b   1.000
_cell.length_c   1.000
_cell.angle_alpha   90.00
_cell.angle_beta   90.00
_cell.angle_gamma   90.00
#
_symmetry.space_group_name_H-M   'P 1'
#
loop_
_entity.id
_entity.type
_entity.pdbx_description
1 polymer ?
#
loop_
_entity_poly.entity_id
_entity_poly.type
_entity_poly.pdbx_seq_one_letter_code
_entity_poly.pdbx_strand_id
1 'polypeptide(L)'
;EGEFQLGLNEVQIGMTMHHFGIELPRYRLIPSYFQRAVINAQMFSPAEAVEGGLLDRVVPAEQLMEKAMQEAQRLAGLNMVAHKATKLKTRAGILKVLDDAIEKDFTEQAAVLK
;
A
#
# COMPACT_ATOMS: atom_id res chain seq x y z
N GLU A 1 -4.62 -16.53 5.43
CA GLU A 1 -5.94 -16.98 4.95
C GLU A 1 -6.94 -16.65 6.05
N GLY A 2 -8.22 -16.52 5.72
CA GLY A 2 -9.27 -16.20 6.69
C GLY A 2 -10.26 -15.18 6.15
N GLU A 3 -11.34 -14.99 6.90
CA GLU A 3 -12.46 -14.08 6.60
C GLU A 3 -12.09 -12.62 6.91
N PHE A 4 -11.08 -12.10 6.20
CA PHE A 4 -10.64 -10.71 6.33
C PHE A 4 -11.16 -9.87 5.16
N GLN A 5 -11.38 -8.59 5.42
CA GLN A 5 -11.76 -7.59 4.44
C GLN A 5 -10.64 -6.54 4.38
N LEU A 6 -10.00 -6.40 3.22
CA LEU A 6 -8.88 -5.49 3.00
C LEU A 6 -9.24 -4.43 1.96
N GLY A 7 -8.91 -3.18 2.22
CA GLY A 7 -9.27 -2.09 1.31
C GLY A 7 -9.06 -0.73 1.97
N LEU A 8 -9.57 0.29 1.30
CA LEU A 8 -9.57 1.67 1.75
C LEU A 8 -11.03 2.07 1.92
N ASN A 9 -11.46 2.33 3.16
CA ASN A 9 -12.86 2.48 3.50
C ASN A 9 -13.29 3.94 3.74
N GLU A 10 -12.40 4.90 3.50
CA GLU A 10 -12.60 6.33 3.76
C GLU A 10 -13.92 6.82 3.13
N VAL A 11 -14.14 6.55 1.84
CA VAL A 11 -15.37 6.97 1.13
C VAL A 11 -16.61 6.29 1.72
N GLN A 12 -16.50 5.02 2.14
CA GLN A 12 -17.61 4.30 2.77
C GLN A 12 -18.04 4.93 4.09
N ILE A 13 -17.12 5.53 4.84
CA ILE A 13 -17.40 6.21 6.11
C ILE A 13 -17.59 7.73 5.96
N GLY A 14 -17.72 8.22 4.73
CA GLY A 14 -17.98 9.64 4.44
C GLY A 14 -16.76 10.55 4.49
N MET A 15 -15.55 9.99 4.52
CA MET A 15 -14.29 10.74 4.40
C MET A 15 -13.87 10.85 2.94
N THR A 16 -13.42 12.04 2.54
CA THR A 16 -12.70 12.19 1.27
C THR A 16 -11.29 11.65 1.43
N MET A 17 -10.82 10.85 0.48
CA MET A 17 -9.46 10.31 0.51
C MET A 17 -8.45 11.46 0.48
N HIS A 18 -7.52 11.43 1.40
CA HIS A 18 -6.39 12.36 1.48
C HIS A 18 -5.39 12.07 0.34
N HIS A 19 -4.60 13.06 -0.07
CA HIS A 19 -3.71 12.97 -1.23
C HIS A 19 -2.74 11.79 -1.12
N PHE A 20 -2.16 11.55 0.05
CA PHE A 20 -1.28 10.40 0.27
C PHE A 20 -2.03 9.05 0.08
N GLY A 21 -3.25 8.97 0.60
CA GLY A 21 -4.15 7.81 0.46
C GLY A 21 -4.58 7.53 -0.98
N ILE A 22 -4.39 8.49 -1.90
CA ILE A 22 -4.60 8.30 -3.34
C ILE A 22 -3.32 7.81 -4.01
N GLU A 23 -2.17 8.45 -3.75
CA GLU A 23 -0.95 8.21 -4.52
C GLU A 23 -0.25 6.89 -4.16
N LEU A 24 -0.29 6.46 -2.90
CA LEU A 24 0.32 5.19 -2.50
C LEU A 24 -0.37 3.98 -3.17
N PRO A 25 -1.72 3.84 -3.13
CA PRO A 25 -2.40 2.77 -3.86
C PRO A 25 -2.24 2.90 -5.38
N ARG A 26 -2.18 4.12 -5.93
CA ARG A 26 -1.92 4.33 -7.37
C ARG A 26 -0.60 3.72 -7.81
N TYR A 27 0.43 3.82 -6.97
CA TYR A 27 1.75 3.23 -7.24
C TYR A 27 1.76 1.70 -7.08
N ARG A 28 0.96 1.14 -6.16
CA ARG A 28 1.06 -0.27 -5.78
C ARG A 28 0.03 -1.18 -6.46
N LEU A 29 -1.18 -0.70 -6.70
CA LEU A 29 -2.30 -1.51 -7.15
C LEU A 29 -2.37 -1.62 -8.67
N ILE A 30 -2.95 -2.73 -9.13
CA ILE A 30 -3.35 -2.85 -10.53
C ILE A 30 -4.40 -1.77 -10.84
N PRO A 31 -4.34 -1.09 -12.00
CA PRO A 31 -5.23 0.05 -12.30
C PRO A 31 -6.74 -0.21 -12.11
N SER A 32 -7.22 -1.42 -12.41
CA SER A 32 -8.62 -1.80 -12.20
C SER A 32 -8.99 -1.93 -10.71
N TYR A 33 -8.08 -2.42 -9.88
CA TYR A 33 -8.27 -2.52 -8.43
C TYR A 33 -8.12 -1.16 -7.76
N PHE A 34 -7.23 -0.29 -8.26
CA PHE A 34 -7.06 1.07 -7.74
C PHE A 34 -8.38 1.85 -7.70
N GLN A 35 -9.10 1.91 -8.84
CA GLN A 35 -10.36 2.64 -8.93
C GLN A 35 -11.41 2.07 -7.96
N ARG A 36 -11.52 0.74 -7.92
CA ARG A 36 -12.45 0.03 -7.03
C ARG A 36 -12.12 0.27 -5.55
N ALA A 37 -10.84 0.25 -5.18
CA ALA A 37 -10.39 0.45 -3.82
C ALA A 37 -10.59 1.91 -3.37
N VAL A 38 -10.10 2.88 -4.14
CA VAL A 38 -10.00 4.28 -3.70
C VAL A 38 -11.30 5.05 -3.90
N ILE A 39 -12.00 4.83 -5.01
CA ILE A 39 -13.22 5.59 -5.35
C ILE A 39 -14.46 4.87 -4.84
N ASN A 40 -14.54 3.56 -5.04
CA ASN A 40 -15.74 2.80 -4.69
C ASN A 40 -15.70 2.22 -3.26
N ALA A 41 -14.61 2.44 -2.52
CA ALA A 41 -14.35 1.83 -1.20
C ALA A 41 -14.61 0.32 -1.18
N GLN A 42 -14.26 -0.38 -2.28
CA GLN A 42 -14.43 -1.82 -2.33
C GLN A 42 -13.47 -2.50 -1.35
N MET A 43 -14.03 -3.36 -0.52
CA MET A 43 -13.28 -4.30 0.30
C MET A 43 -13.04 -5.61 -0.48
N PHE A 44 -11.85 -6.15 -0.31
CA PHE A 44 -11.36 -7.35 -0.98
C PHE A 44 -11.10 -8.46 0.02
N SER A 45 -11.36 -9.70 -0.38
CA SER A 45 -10.86 -10.88 0.32
C SER A 45 -9.32 -10.94 0.29
N PRO A 46 -8.65 -11.74 1.13
CA PRO A 46 -7.20 -11.90 1.06
C PRO A 46 -6.70 -12.37 -0.31
N ALA A 47 -7.46 -13.22 -1.01
CA ALA A 47 -7.09 -13.71 -2.33
C ALA A 47 -7.12 -12.58 -3.37
N GLU A 48 -8.23 -11.83 -3.43
CA GLU A 48 -8.36 -10.66 -4.30
C GLU A 48 -7.34 -9.56 -3.96
N ALA A 49 -6.97 -9.41 -2.69
CA ALA A 49 -5.95 -8.45 -2.26
C ALA A 49 -4.56 -8.80 -2.81
N VAL A 50 -4.24 -10.09 -3.00
CA VAL A 50 -3.01 -10.52 -3.69
C VAL A 50 -3.11 -10.19 -5.18
N GLU A 51 -4.23 -10.55 -5.82
CA GLU A 51 -4.46 -10.27 -7.24
C GLU A 51 -4.37 -8.77 -7.55
N GLY A 52 -4.96 -7.93 -6.71
CA GLY A 52 -4.98 -6.48 -6.87
C GLY A 52 -3.66 -5.79 -6.52
N GLY A 53 -2.72 -6.51 -5.89
CA GLY A 53 -1.44 -5.98 -5.45
C GLY A 53 -1.45 -5.29 -4.09
N LEU A 54 -2.51 -5.41 -3.28
CA LEU A 54 -2.50 -4.94 -1.89
C LEU A 54 -1.52 -5.77 -1.04
N LEU A 55 -1.49 -7.08 -1.28
CA LEU A 55 -0.62 -8.04 -0.61
C LEU A 55 0.32 -8.70 -1.62
N ASP A 56 1.53 -9.06 -1.18
CA ASP A 56 2.45 -9.85 -2.00
C ASP A 56 2.08 -11.35 -1.98
N ARG A 57 1.58 -11.84 -0.84
CA ARG A 57 1.23 -13.24 -0.62
C ARG A 57 0.29 -13.41 0.57
N VAL A 58 -0.54 -14.45 0.50
CA VAL A 58 -1.33 -14.97 1.63
C VAL A 58 -0.87 -16.38 1.97
N VAL A 59 -0.87 -16.70 3.27
CA VAL A 59 -0.50 -18.02 3.82
C VAL A 59 -1.46 -18.39 4.95
N PRO A 60 -1.58 -19.68 5.33
CA PRO A 60 -2.28 -20.08 6.55
C PRO A 60 -1.70 -19.40 7.80
N ALA A 61 -2.55 -19.13 8.80
CA ALA A 61 -2.17 -18.32 9.96
C ALA A 61 -1.03 -18.96 10.76
N GLU A 62 -1.06 -20.28 10.92
CA GLU A 62 -0.06 -21.08 11.59
C GLU A 62 1.31 -21.08 10.89
N GLN A 63 1.36 -20.73 9.60
CA GLN A 63 2.59 -20.64 8.82
C GLN A 63 3.12 -19.19 8.69
N LEU A 64 2.40 -18.18 9.20
CA LEU A 64 2.72 -16.78 8.96
C LEU A 64 4.16 -16.43 9.35
N MET A 65 4.57 -16.77 10.57
CA MET A 65 5.91 -16.45 11.07
C MET A 65 7.01 -17.22 10.34
N GLU A 66 6.78 -18.50 10.05
CA GLU A 66 7.73 -19.33 9.30
C GLU A 66 7.98 -18.72 7.91
N LYS A 67 6.91 -18.39 7.18
CA LYS A 67 7.00 -17.85 5.82
C LYS A 67 7.57 -16.43 5.80
N ALA A 68 7.23 -15.58 6.76
CA ALA A 68 7.82 -14.25 6.90
C ALA A 68 9.33 -14.32 7.15
N MET A 69 9.78 -15.22 8.03
CA MET A 69 11.20 -15.42 8.32
C MET A 69 11.97 -15.99 7.12
N GLN A 70 11.38 -16.93 6.38
CA GLN A 70 11.95 -17.45 5.14
C GLN A 70 12.17 -16.33 4.11
N GLU A 71 11.19 -15.45 3.93
CA GLU A 71 11.30 -14.33 2.99
C GLU A 71 12.32 -13.29 3.46
N ALA A 72 12.37 -12.99 4.76
CA ALA A 72 13.40 -12.12 5.33
C ALA A 72 14.81 -12.68 5.09
N GLN A 73 15.01 -13.99 5.30
CA GLN A 73 16.28 -14.66 5.04
C GLN A 73 16.65 -14.62 3.55
N ARG A 74 15.67 -14.83 2.66
CA ARG A 74 15.86 -14.72 1.21
C ARG A 74 16.31 -13.31 0.80
N LEU A 75 15.66 -12.28 1.33
CA LEU A 75 15.99 -10.88 1.06
C LEU A 75 17.35 -10.48 1.67
N ALA A 76 17.69 -11.01 2.84
CA ALA A 76 18.99 -10.77 3.49
C ALA A 76 20.16 -11.37 2.68
N GLY A 77 19.90 -12.40 1.88
CA GLY A 77 20.89 -12.98 0.95
C GLY A 77 21.20 -12.13 -0.28
N LEU A 78 20.47 -11.02 -0.51
CA LEU A 78 20.75 -10.11 -1.63
C LEU A 78 22.02 -9.29 -1.40
N ASN A 79 22.63 -8.80 -2.47
CA ASN A 79 23.65 -7.77 -2.35
C ASN A 79 23.01 -6.47 -1.84
N MET A 80 23.24 -6.13 -0.57
CA MET A 80 22.55 -5.02 0.10
C MET A 80 22.90 -3.64 -0.47
N VAL A 81 24.10 -3.47 -1.04
CA VAL A 81 24.50 -2.21 -1.70
C VAL A 81 23.70 -2.03 -2.99
N ALA A 82 23.65 -3.05 -3.84
CA ALA A 82 22.88 -3.02 -5.09
C ALA A 82 21.38 -2.92 -4.81
N HIS A 83 20.85 -3.68 -3.85
CA HIS A 83 19.45 -3.62 -3.46
C HIS A 83 19.03 -2.22 -3.00
N LYS A 84 19.83 -1.56 -2.13
CA LYS A 84 19.58 -0.18 -1.69
C LYS A 84 19.57 0.78 -2.88
N ALA A 85 20.60 0.72 -3.73
CA ALA A 85 20.72 1.61 -4.87
C ALA A 85 19.56 1.45 -5.86
N THR A 86 19.18 0.21 -6.20
CA THR A 86 18.06 -0.09 -7.08
C THR A 86 16.74 0.38 -6.47
N LYS A 87 16.47 0.07 -5.20
CA LYS A 87 15.23 0.49 -4.51
C LYS A 87 15.06 2.02 -4.52
N LEU A 88 16.13 2.76 -4.23
CA LEU A 88 16.09 4.23 -4.25
C LEU A 88 15.87 4.77 -5.66
N LYS A 89 16.59 4.25 -6.67
CA LYS A 89 16.42 4.69 -8.06
C LYS A 89 14.99 4.44 -8.57
N THR A 90 14.46 3.24 -8.33
CA THR A 90 13.09 2.88 -8.75
C THR A 90 12.05 3.74 -8.06
N ARG A 91 12.24 4.07 -6.77
CA ARG A 91 11.24 4.80 -5.98
C ARG A 91 11.40 6.32 -5.99
N ALA A 92 12.44 6.87 -6.62
CA ALA A 92 12.72 8.31 -6.58
C ALA A 92 11.53 9.18 -7.02
N GLY A 93 10.85 8.79 -8.11
CA GLY A 93 9.69 9.54 -8.61
C GLY A 93 8.51 9.51 -7.65
N ILE A 94 8.13 8.33 -7.16
CA ILE A 94 6.99 8.20 -6.24
C ILE A 94 7.29 8.84 -4.88
N LEU A 95 8.53 8.80 -4.39
CA LEU A 95 8.89 9.45 -3.11
C LEU A 95 8.61 10.94 -3.15
N LYS A 96 8.97 11.62 -4.25
CA LYS A 96 8.65 13.04 -4.43
C LYS A 96 7.14 13.29 -4.44
N VAL A 97 6.38 12.47 -5.15
CA VAL A 97 4.91 12.58 -5.21
C VAL A 97 4.29 12.39 -3.82
N LEU A 98 4.81 11.45 -3.03
CA LEU A 98 4.35 11.20 -1.67
C LEU A 98 4.73 12.36 -0.71
N ASP A 99 5.93 12.92 -0.83
CA ASP A 99 6.34 14.10 -0.05
C ASP A 99 5.38 15.28 -0.32
N ASP A 100 5.11 15.59 -1.59
CA ASP A 100 4.18 16.65 -1.99
C ASP A 100 2.74 16.37 -1.50
N ALA A 101 2.30 15.10 -1.54
CA ALA A 101 0.97 14.70 -1.08
C ALA A 101 0.81 14.87 0.44
N ILE A 102 1.83 14.47 1.21
CA ILE A 102 1.84 14.62 2.68
C ILE A 102 1.81 16.11 3.08
N GLU A 103 2.56 16.97 2.37
CA GLU A 103 2.54 18.41 2.63
C GLU A 103 1.16 19.04 2.37
N LYS A 104 0.50 18.62 1.28
CA LYS A 104 -0.88 19.06 0.97
C LYS A 104 -1.86 18.61 2.04
N ASP A 105 -1.81 17.34 2.43
CA ASP A 105 -2.68 16.79 3.47
C ASP A 105 -2.51 17.56 4.79
N PHE A 106 -1.27 17.83 5.19
CA PHE A 106 -0.98 18.61 6.39
C PHE A 106 -1.54 20.04 6.30
N THR A 107 -1.37 20.69 5.14
CA THR A 107 -1.84 22.07 4.92
C THR A 107 -3.36 22.16 4.92
N GLU A 108 -4.04 21.24 4.25
CA GLU A 108 -5.51 21.17 4.22
C GLU A 108 -6.08 20.89 5.61
N GLN A 109 -5.49 19.95 6.36
CA GLN A 109 -5.92 19.65 7.72
C GLN A 109 -5.71 20.83 8.68
N ALA A 110 -4.58 21.54 8.57
CA ALA A 110 -4.31 22.74 9.35
C ALA A 110 -5.27 23.91 9.02
N ALA A 111 -5.80 23.97 7.80
CA ALA A 111 -6.80 24.96 7.41
C ALA A 111 -8.20 24.66 7.99
N VAL A 112 -8.55 23.38 8.19
CA VAL A 112 -9.82 22.96 8.78
C VAL A 112 -9.89 23.22 10.30
N LEU A 113 -8.74 23.29 10.97
CA LEU A 113 -8.63 23.54 12.42
C LEU A 113 -8.58 25.03 12.80
N LYS A 114 -8.63 25.94 11.83
CA LYS A 114 -8.69 27.40 12.03
C LYS A 114 -10.10 27.92 11.84
#